data_AF-F9FJK9-F1
#
_entry.id   AF-F9FJK9-F1
#
_cell.length_a   1.000
_cell.length_b   1.000
_cell.length_c   1.000
_cell.angle_alpha   90.00
_cell.angle_beta   90.00
_cell.angle_gamma   90.00
#
_symmetry.space_group_name_H-M   'P 1'
#
loop_
_entity.id
_entity.type
_entity.pdbx_description
1 polymer ?
#
loop_
_entity_poly.entity_id
_entity_poly.type
_entity_poly.pdbx_seq_one_letter_code
_entity_poly.pdbx_strand_id
1 'polypeptide(L)'
;MLNLIVKALLFGQGVSKLEQQLRGASDGERFEIWRKQSFIGKLRNFCVWINRYDQRRERLKQYILQACEEGSIEQLYTRVLVDGGIRWNSVYAMIERALKLRHAIDLFFLHYSHVIDLGHFHAILKPFKDLTRRMEGRANKVGREGSHGSLHEAIESLNVLFKKLQEAGKIADDHPDVVSTYYSQAIDAARVKLEEYFGLTNASPTYRCAVALQPAKKFTYFELQ
;
A
#
# COMPACT_ATOMS: atom_id res chain seq x y z
N MET A 1 -8.72 -2.40 -11.34
CA MET A 1 -8.91 -3.47 -10.33
C MET A 1 -7.98 -3.33 -9.12
N LEU A 2 -6.67 -3.64 -9.19
CA LEU A 2 -5.79 -3.63 -8.01
C LEU A 2 -5.79 -2.31 -7.23
N ASN A 3 -5.80 -1.18 -7.94
CA ASN A 3 -5.92 0.15 -7.34
C ASN A 3 -7.15 0.29 -6.42
N LEU A 4 -8.27 -0.34 -6.75
CA LEU A 4 -9.51 -0.24 -5.96
C LEU A 4 -9.43 -1.08 -4.70
N ILE A 5 -8.83 -2.27 -4.79
CA ILE A 5 -8.57 -3.14 -3.64
C ILE A 5 -7.62 -2.44 -2.66
N VAL A 6 -6.52 -1.87 -3.17
CA VAL A 6 -5.55 -1.15 -2.33
C VAL A 6 -6.16 0.12 -1.73
N LYS A 7 -7.01 0.85 -2.47
CA LYS A 7 -7.72 1.99 -1.91
C LYS A 7 -8.66 1.59 -0.76
N ALA A 8 -9.36 0.47 -0.89
CA ALA A 8 -10.20 -0.07 0.19
C ALA A 8 -9.36 -0.49 1.40
N LEU A 9 -8.18 -1.09 1.17
CA LEU A 9 -7.23 -1.43 2.23
C LEU A 9 -6.72 -0.16 2.96
N LEU A 10 -6.33 0.88 2.23
CA LEU A 10 -5.70 2.06 2.83
C LEU A 10 -6.71 2.99 3.50
N PHE A 11 -7.88 3.20 2.89
CA PHE A 11 -8.82 4.26 3.29
C PHE A 11 -10.19 3.73 3.71
N GLY A 12 -10.39 2.41 3.72
CA GLY A 12 -11.67 1.79 4.02
C GLY A 12 -12.74 2.07 2.97
N GLN A 13 -14.01 2.00 3.40
CA GLN A 13 -15.16 2.30 2.56
C GLN A 13 -15.33 3.80 2.33
N GLY A 14 -15.90 4.18 1.18
CA GLY A 14 -16.25 5.57 0.90
C GLY A 14 -15.10 6.46 0.40
N VAL A 15 -14.07 5.88 -0.22
CA VAL A 15 -12.91 6.63 -0.76
C VAL A 15 -13.34 7.76 -1.71
N SER A 16 -14.39 7.57 -2.50
CA SER A 16 -14.93 8.62 -3.38
C SER A 16 -15.45 9.83 -2.62
N LYS A 17 -16.10 9.62 -1.46
CA LYS A 17 -16.57 10.69 -0.59
C LYS A 17 -15.38 11.44 0.04
N LEU A 18 -14.36 10.70 0.47
CA LEU A 18 -13.11 11.28 0.97
C LEU A 18 -12.42 12.14 -0.10
N GLU A 19 -12.31 11.64 -1.33
CA GLU A 19 -11.74 12.39 -2.47
C GLU A 19 -12.53 13.69 -2.73
N GLN A 20 -13.86 13.65 -2.69
CA GLN A 20 -14.71 14.83 -2.87
C GLN A 20 -14.51 15.86 -1.75
N GLN A 21 -14.49 15.42 -0.49
CA GLN A 21 -14.25 16.29 0.66
C GLN A 21 -12.89 17.01 0.56
N LEU A 22 -11.86 16.32 0.10
CA LEU A 22 -10.51 16.89 -0.02
C LEU A 22 -10.37 17.91 -1.17
N ARG A 23 -11.18 17.81 -2.23
CA ARG A 23 -11.11 18.74 -3.37
C ARG A 23 -11.52 20.16 -3.00
N GLY A 24 -12.55 20.32 -2.18
CA GLY A 24 -13.07 21.62 -1.74
C GLY A 24 -12.50 22.15 -0.43
N ALA A 25 -11.77 21.32 0.33
CA ALA A 25 -11.27 21.67 1.65
C ALA A 25 -10.05 22.60 1.60
N SER A 26 -10.05 23.59 2.48
CA SER A 26 -8.88 24.42 2.84
C SER A 26 -7.77 23.58 3.48
N ASP A 27 -6.58 24.16 3.63
CA ASP A 27 -5.44 23.49 4.23
C ASP A 27 -5.72 23.01 5.67
N GLY A 28 -6.42 23.82 6.48
CA GLY A 28 -6.80 23.44 7.84
C GLY A 28 -7.82 22.29 7.86
N GLU A 29 -8.85 22.37 7.03
CA GLU A 29 -9.87 21.32 6.92
C GLU A 29 -9.28 20.02 6.39
N ARG A 30 -8.33 20.07 5.46
CA ARG A 30 -7.60 18.89 4.99
C ARG A 30 -6.87 18.20 6.13
N PHE A 31 -6.20 18.95 7.01
CA PHE A 31 -5.55 18.37 8.18
C PHE A 31 -6.54 17.63 9.08
N GLU A 32 -7.73 18.18 9.31
CA GLU A 32 -8.78 17.54 10.12
C GLU A 32 -9.40 16.32 9.43
N ILE A 33 -9.64 16.38 8.12
CA ILE A 33 -10.11 15.23 7.34
C ILE A 33 -9.10 14.09 7.43
N TRP A 34 -7.81 14.38 7.22
CA TRP A 34 -6.76 13.38 7.32
C TRP A 34 -6.51 12.90 8.74
N ARG A 35 -6.72 13.73 9.77
CA ARG A 35 -6.64 13.28 11.17
C ARG A 35 -7.64 12.18 11.47
N LYS A 36 -8.82 12.23 10.86
CA LYS A 36 -9.85 11.18 10.97
C LYS A 36 -9.51 9.92 10.18
N GLN A 37 -8.53 9.99 9.26
CA GLN A 37 -8.08 8.87 8.45
C GLN A 37 -6.95 8.10 9.14
N SER A 38 -7.28 7.34 10.19
CA SER A 38 -6.43 6.32 10.82
C SER A 38 -4.92 6.69 10.96
N PHE A 39 -4.02 5.71 10.85
CA PHE A 39 -2.58 5.91 10.93
C PHE A 39 -2.00 6.56 9.67
N ILE A 40 -2.58 6.32 8.49
CA ILE A 40 -2.09 6.87 7.21
C ILE A 40 -2.23 8.39 7.19
N GLY A 41 -3.39 8.90 7.61
CA GLY A 41 -3.66 10.32 7.67
C GLY A 41 -2.81 11.02 8.73
N LYS A 42 -2.51 10.35 9.85
CA LYS A 42 -1.51 10.83 10.82
C LYS A 42 -0.12 10.92 10.20
N LEU A 43 0.35 9.87 9.52
CA LEU A 43 1.64 9.88 8.82
C LEU A 43 1.69 10.98 7.75
N ARG A 44 0.63 11.11 6.96
CA ARG A 44 0.53 12.17 5.94
C ARG A 44 0.61 13.55 6.57
N ASN A 45 -0.18 13.80 7.62
CA ASN A 45 -0.18 15.08 8.31
C ASN A 45 1.20 15.40 8.90
N PHE A 46 1.90 14.40 9.45
CA PHE A 46 3.29 14.53 9.87
C PHE A 46 4.19 14.96 8.71
N CYS A 47 4.15 14.25 7.57
CA CYS A 47 5.00 14.58 6.43
C CYS A 47 4.71 15.99 5.89
N VAL A 48 3.44 16.40 5.81
CA VAL A 48 3.06 17.77 5.42
C VAL A 48 3.56 18.80 6.45
N TRP A 49 3.41 18.50 7.74
CA TRP A 49 3.81 19.40 8.83
C TRP A 49 5.33 19.61 8.88
N ILE A 50 6.13 18.56 8.66
CA ILE A 50 7.60 18.65 8.52
C ILE A 50 7.95 19.46 7.28
N ASN A 51 7.35 19.12 6.14
CA ASN A 51 7.72 19.75 4.87
C ASN A 51 7.21 21.18 4.72
N ARG A 52 6.38 21.70 5.65
CA ARG A 52 5.90 23.09 5.61
C ARG A 52 6.96 24.12 6.02
N TYR A 53 7.87 23.79 6.93
CA TYR A 53 8.85 24.75 7.47
C TYR A 53 10.28 24.22 7.42
N ASP A 54 11.22 25.04 6.97
CA ASP A 54 12.65 24.71 6.92
C ASP A 54 13.22 24.29 8.26
N GLN A 55 12.86 24.99 9.33
CA GLN A 55 13.33 24.68 10.69
C GLN A 55 13.00 23.23 11.10
N ARG A 56 11.81 22.73 10.72
CA ARG A 56 11.39 21.35 11.04
C ARG A 56 12.11 20.34 10.16
N ARG A 57 12.35 20.68 8.89
CA ARG A 57 13.13 19.85 7.96
C ARG A 57 14.56 19.69 8.46
N GLU A 58 15.20 20.79 8.85
CA GLU A 58 16.59 20.76 9.33
C GLU A 58 16.68 20.03 10.67
N ARG A 59 15.72 20.24 11.57
CA ARG A 59 15.66 19.49 12.83
C ARG A 59 15.49 17.99 12.60
N LEU A 60 14.60 17.55 11.72
CA LEU A 60 14.48 16.12 11.39
C LEU A 60 15.76 15.57 10.77
N LYS A 61 16.42 16.36 9.92
CA LYS A 61 17.69 15.99 9.27
C LYS A 61 18.79 15.73 10.30
N GLN A 62 18.84 16.47 11.41
CA GLN A 62 19.80 16.21 12.50
C GLN A 62 19.61 14.79 13.08
N TYR A 63 18.38 14.37 13.34
CA TYR A 63 18.11 13.00 13.81
C TYR A 63 18.36 11.94 12.73
N ILE A 64 18.16 12.27 11.45
CA ILE A 64 18.52 11.37 10.35
C ILE A 64 20.02 11.15 10.29
N LEU A 65 20.82 12.22 10.46
CA LEU A 65 22.28 12.12 10.51
C LEU A 65 22.74 11.30 11.71
N GLN A 66 22.20 11.56 12.89
CA GLN A 66 22.47 10.77 14.09
C GLN A 66 22.15 9.28 13.86
N ALA A 67 20.96 8.97 13.33
CA ALA A 67 20.56 7.60 13.03
C ALA A 67 21.43 6.93 11.95
N CYS A 68 22.02 7.72 11.03
CA CYS A 68 22.96 7.23 10.03
C CYS A 68 24.34 6.94 10.65
N GLU A 69 24.82 7.77 11.57
CA GLU A 69 26.06 7.56 12.32
C GLU A 69 25.97 6.31 13.21
N GLU A 70 24.80 6.07 13.81
CA GLU A 70 24.48 4.85 14.56
C GLU A 70 24.30 3.61 13.67
N GLY A 71 24.43 3.74 12.34
CA GLY A 71 24.29 2.63 11.39
C GLY A 71 22.86 2.12 11.19
N SER A 72 21.86 2.79 11.76
CA SER A 72 20.45 2.39 11.69
C SER A 72 19.77 2.79 10.38
N ILE A 73 20.36 3.71 9.63
CA ILE A 73 19.88 4.16 8.31
C ILE A 73 20.98 3.94 7.27
N GLU A 74 20.76 3.00 6.34
CA GLU A 74 21.74 2.65 5.29
C GLU A 74 21.88 3.72 4.19
N GLN A 75 20.84 4.52 3.95
CA GLN A 75 20.79 5.50 2.87
C GLN A 75 20.40 6.87 3.41
N LEU A 76 21.23 7.89 3.10
CA LEU A 76 20.95 9.25 3.52
C LEU A 76 19.72 9.80 2.78
N TYR A 77 18.58 9.78 3.46
CA TYR A 77 17.35 10.41 2.98
C TYR A 77 17.27 11.84 3.50
N THR A 78 17.24 12.82 2.60
CA THR A 78 17.21 14.23 3.02
C THR A 78 15.84 14.72 3.48
N ARG A 79 14.75 14.02 3.11
CA ARG A 79 13.36 14.44 3.37
C ARG A 79 12.41 13.25 3.54
N VAL A 80 11.34 13.48 4.30
CA VAL A 80 10.14 12.63 4.29
C VAL A 80 9.35 12.88 3.02
N LEU A 81 8.71 11.83 2.48
CA LEU A 81 7.85 11.94 1.32
C LEU A 81 6.43 12.27 1.74
N VAL A 82 5.73 13.06 0.94
CA VAL A 82 4.29 13.33 1.09
C VAL A 82 3.59 12.67 -0.09
N ASP A 83 2.48 11.99 0.17
CA ASP A 83 1.65 11.45 -0.90
C ASP A 83 1.08 12.56 -1.80
N GLY A 84 0.82 12.22 -3.07
CA GLY A 84 0.09 13.10 -3.98
C GLY A 84 -1.43 13.07 -3.77
N GLY A 85 -1.91 12.71 -2.57
CA GLY A 85 -3.30 12.40 -2.26
C GLY A 85 -3.57 10.90 -2.21
N ILE A 86 -4.74 10.48 -2.70
CA ILE A 86 -5.29 9.12 -2.54
C ILE A 86 -4.67 8.12 -3.54
N ARG A 87 -3.60 8.50 -4.24
CA ARG A 87 -2.86 7.61 -5.15
C ARG A 87 -2.02 6.64 -4.32
N TRP A 88 -2.41 5.38 -4.28
CA TRP A 88 -1.76 4.38 -3.42
C TRP A 88 -0.26 4.20 -3.69
N ASN A 89 0.20 4.39 -4.92
CA ASN A 89 1.63 4.32 -5.24
C ASN A 89 2.46 5.36 -4.48
N SER A 90 1.95 6.59 -4.35
CA SER A 90 2.62 7.63 -3.55
C SER A 90 2.46 7.40 -2.05
N VAL A 91 1.34 6.82 -1.62
CA VAL A 91 1.13 6.43 -0.22
C VAL A 91 2.10 5.30 0.17
N TYR A 92 2.27 4.30 -0.68
CA TYR A 92 3.26 3.23 -0.48
C TYR A 92 4.67 3.81 -0.35
N ALA A 93 5.07 4.71 -1.25
CA ALA A 93 6.40 5.35 -1.17
C ALA A 93 6.56 6.19 0.11
N MET A 94 5.50 6.85 0.57
CA MET A 94 5.48 7.58 1.83
C MET A 94 5.67 6.64 3.03
N ILE A 95 4.94 5.52 3.07
CA ILE A 95 5.06 4.50 4.12
C ILE A 95 6.46 3.88 4.11
N GLU A 96 6.96 3.47 2.94
CA GLU A 96 8.30 2.88 2.78
C GLU A 96 9.39 3.86 3.24
N ARG A 97 9.28 5.15 2.88
CA ARG A 97 10.22 6.18 3.37
C ARG A 97 10.13 6.36 4.87
N ALA A 98 8.92 6.39 5.44
CA ALA A 98 8.73 6.55 6.87
C ALA A 98 9.34 5.37 7.66
N LEU A 99 9.20 4.14 7.17
CA LEU A 99 9.81 2.96 7.79
C LEU A 99 11.34 2.99 7.74
N LYS A 100 11.93 3.43 6.61
CA LYS A 100 13.39 3.61 6.52
C LYS A 100 13.94 4.73 7.40
N LEU A 101 13.10 5.70 7.72
CA LEU A 101 13.41 6.80 8.62
C LEU A 101 12.89 6.55 10.05
N ARG A 102 12.43 5.34 10.36
CA ARG A 102 11.75 5.01 11.62
C ARG A 102 12.54 5.49 12.83
N HIS A 103 13.82 5.13 12.90
CA HIS A 103 14.68 5.48 14.03
C HIS A 103 14.75 6.99 14.23
N ALA A 104 14.98 7.75 13.15
CA ALA A 104 15.01 9.21 13.21
C ALA A 104 13.65 9.83 13.58
N ILE A 105 12.53 9.25 13.12
CA ILE A 105 11.17 9.71 13.46
C ILE A 105 10.87 9.42 14.93
N ASP A 106 11.29 8.27 15.45
CA ASP A 106 11.10 7.87 16.84
C ASP A 106 11.90 8.78 17.78
N LEU A 107 13.15 9.11 17.42
CA LEU A 107 13.97 10.12 18.12
C LEU A 107 13.33 11.51 18.07
N PHE A 108 12.74 11.90 16.93
CA PHE A 108 12.12 13.20 16.74
C PHE A 108 10.87 13.41 17.63
N PHE A 109 10.09 12.36 17.88
CA PHE A 109 8.84 12.45 18.65
C PHE A 109 8.86 11.87 20.06
N LEU A 110 9.99 11.33 20.54
CA LEU A 110 10.07 10.62 21.83
C LEU A 110 8.99 9.51 21.92
N HIS A 111 9.03 8.57 20.97
CA HIS A 111 8.09 7.44 20.74
C HIS A 111 6.84 7.77 19.90
N TYR A 112 6.93 7.54 18.59
CA TYR A 112 5.76 7.54 17.72
C TYR A 112 4.98 6.21 17.88
N SER A 113 3.83 6.24 18.56
CA SER A 113 3.06 5.02 18.92
C SER A 113 2.53 4.20 17.72
N HIS A 114 2.45 4.76 16.52
CA HIS A 114 1.79 4.13 15.37
C HIS A 114 2.73 3.39 14.40
N VAL A 115 4.00 3.18 14.74
CA VAL A 115 4.95 2.56 13.81
C VAL A 115 4.69 1.06 13.60
N ILE A 116 4.05 0.39 14.55
CA ILE A 116 3.69 -1.04 14.43
C ILE A 116 2.72 -1.25 13.26
N ASP A 117 1.65 -0.44 13.17
CA ASP A 117 0.68 -0.51 12.09
C ASP A 117 1.32 -0.22 10.71
N LEU A 118 2.28 0.70 10.65
CA LEU A 118 3.01 1.03 9.41
C LEU A 118 3.76 -0.16 8.83
N GLY A 119 4.39 -0.96 9.70
CA GLY A 119 5.09 -2.18 9.30
C GLY A 119 4.16 -3.22 8.71
N HIS A 120 3.03 -3.49 9.38
CA HIS A 120 2.04 -4.47 8.92
C HIS A 120 1.41 -4.08 7.57
N PHE A 121 1.02 -2.81 7.41
CA PHE A 121 0.49 -2.33 6.14
C PHE A 121 1.52 -2.37 5.02
N HIS A 122 2.78 -2.00 5.30
CA HIS A 122 3.84 -2.13 4.29
C HIS A 122 4.04 -3.57 3.84
N ALA A 123 4.00 -4.54 4.76
CA ALA A 123 4.12 -5.96 4.45
C ALA A 123 3.01 -6.46 3.52
N ILE A 124 1.75 -6.04 3.73
CA ILE A 124 0.64 -6.40 2.85
C ILE A 124 0.75 -5.67 1.50
N LEU A 125 1.09 -4.39 1.50
CA LEU A 125 1.11 -3.57 0.28
C LEU A 125 2.24 -3.96 -0.67
N LYS A 126 3.35 -4.50 -0.16
CA LYS A 126 4.52 -4.88 -0.95
C LYS A 126 4.18 -5.88 -2.07
N PRO A 127 3.48 -7.00 -1.81
CA PRO A 127 2.95 -7.88 -2.87
C PRO A 127 2.11 -7.13 -3.93
N PHE A 128 1.23 -6.22 -3.51
CA PHE A 128 0.44 -5.41 -4.47
C PHE A 128 1.34 -4.53 -5.32
N LYS A 129 2.37 -3.93 -4.73
CA LYS A 129 3.36 -3.10 -5.43
C LYS A 129 4.14 -3.89 -6.47
N ASP A 130 4.66 -5.04 -6.07
CA ASP A 130 5.48 -5.88 -6.94
C ASP A 130 4.66 -6.46 -8.09
N LEU A 131 3.45 -6.95 -7.82
CA LEU A 131 2.57 -7.50 -8.84
C LEU A 131 2.01 -6.42 -9.78
N THR A 132 1.67 -5.23 -9.26
CA THR A 132 1.27 -4.11 -10.14
C THR A 132 2.42 -3.75 -11.09
N ARG A 133 3.64 -3.57 -10.56
CA ARG A 133 4.82 -3.25 -11.38
C ARG A 133 5.14 -4.35 -12.40
N ARG A 134 4.90 -5.62 -12.05
CA ARG A 134 5.03 -6.73 -12.99
C ARG A 134 4.00 -6.62 -14.11
N MET A 135 2.74 -6.42 -13.78
CA MET A 135 1.65 -6.34 -14.76
C MET A 135 1.65 -5.07 -15.62
N GLU A 136 2.31 -4.00 -15.18
CA GLU A 136 2.49 -2.79 -16.00
C GLU A 136 3.24 -3.07 -17.32
N GLY A 137 3.96 -4.19 -17.41
CA GLY A 137 4.63 -4.62 -18.63
C GLY A 137 5.86 -3.76 -18.94
N ARG A 138 7.03 -4.39 -19.05
CA ARG A 138 8.24 -3.75 -19.60
C ARG A 138 8.74 -4.56 -20.79
N ALA A 139 7.82 -4.83 -21.72
CA ALA A 139 8.03 -5.67 -22.90
C ALA A 139 9.02 -5.06 -23.92
N ASN A 140 9.51 -3.84 -23.70
CA ASN A 140 10.44 -3.18 -24.62
C ASN A 140 11.91 -3.34 -24.20
N LYS A 141 12.23 -4.20 -23.22
CA LYS A 141 13.61 -4.51 -22.84
C LYS A 141 14.09 -5.77 -23.57
N VAL A 142 15.27 -5.67 -24.18
CA VAL A 142 15.98 -6.80 -24.83
C VAL A 142 16.06 -7.99 -23.87
N GLY A 143 15.56 -9.15 -24.30
CA GLY A 143 15.53 -10.39 -23.51
C GLY A 143 14.35 -10.50 -22.53
N ARG A 144 13.42 -9.54 -22.56
CA ARG A 144 12.14 -9.57 -21.81
C ARG A 144 10.96 -9.16 -22.71
N GLU A 145 11.11 -9.28 -24.03
CA GLU A 145 10.02 -9.01 -24.96
C GLU A 145 8.81 -9.90 -24.65
N GLY A 146 7.64 -9.29 -24.45
CA GLY A 146 6.39 -10.00 -24.20
C GLY A 146 6.30 -10.77 -22.87
N SER A 147 7.28 -10.66 -21.96
CA SER A 147 7.36 -11.55 -20.78
C SER A 147 6.41 -11.18 -19.64
N HIS A 148 5.80 -10.01 -19.67
CA HIS A 148 5.03 -9.45 -18.55
C HIS A 148 3.83 -8.62 -19.03
N GLY A 149 2.77 -8.60 -18.23
CA GLY A 149 1.54 -7.86 -18.50
C GLY A 149 0.53 -8.67 -19.33
N SER A 150 0.67 -10.00 -19.36
CA SER A 150 -0.31 -10.85 -20.05
C SER A 150 -1.61 -10.93 -19.25
N LEU A 151 -2.72 -11.15 -19.95
CA LEU A 151 -4.04 -11.17 -19.33
C LEU A 151 -4.19 -12.29 -18.29
N HIS A 152 -3.54 -13.43 -18.53
CA HIS A 152 -3.52 -14.55 -17.58
C HIS A 152 -2.76 -14.22 -16.29
N GLU A 153 -1.63 -13.50 -16.37
CA GLU A 153 -0.85 -13.09 -15.18
C GLU A 153 -1.70 -12.26 -14.20
N ALA A 154 -2.74 -11.56 -14.68
CA ALA A 154 -3.63 -10.81 -13.82
C ALA A 154 -4.49 -11.69 -12.90
N ILE A 155 -5.07 -12.79 -13.41
CA ILE A 155 -5.81 -13.74 -12.57
C ILE A 155 -4.88 -14.39 -11.55
N GLU A 156 -3.66 -14.77 -11.97
CA GLU A 156 -2.67 -15.35 -11.06
C GLU A 156 -2.26 -14.37 -9.96
N SER A 157 -2.03 -13.12 -10.35
CA SER A 157 -1.69 -12.05 -9.41
C SER A 157 -2.80 -11.88 -8.38
N LEU A 158 -4.08 -11.92 -8.79
CA LEU A 158 -5.19 -11.88 -7.85
C LEU A 158 -5.21 -13.09 -6.90
N ASN A 159 -4.95 -14.31 -7.38
CA ASN A 159 -4.89 -15.49 -6.51
C ASN A 159 -3.79 -15.36 -5.44
N VAL A 160 -2.62 -14.87 -5.84
CA VAL A 160 -1.50 -14.63 -4.90
C VAL A 160 -1.89 -13.56 -3.87
N LEU A 161 -2.51 -12.47 -4.31
CA LEU A 161 -2.96 -11.39 -3.42
C LEU A 161 -4.09 -11.85 -2.48
N PHE A 162 -4.97 -12.73 -2.95
CA PHE A 162 -6.04 -13.31 -2.16
C PHE A 162 -5.48 -14.16 -1.02
N LYS A 163 -4.54 -15.05 -1.32
CA LYS A 163 -3.84 -15.83 -0.30
C LYS A 163 -3.15 -14.93 0.72
N LYS A 164 -2.49 -13.86 0.28
CA LYS A 164 -1.81 -12.90 1.17
C LYS A 164 -2.77 -12.14 2.08
N LEU A 165 -3.92 -11.70 1.57
CA LEU A 165 -4.97 -11.07 2.40
C LEU A 165 -5.65 -12.06 3.35
N GLN A 166 -5.81 -13.32 2.95
CA GLN A 166 -6.29 -14.37 3.84
C GLN A 166 -5.33 -14.61 5.00
N GLU A 167 -4.04 -14.81 4.71
CA GLU A 167 -2.97 -14.92 5.72
C GLU A 167 -2.97 -13.72 6.66
N ALA A 168 -3.06 -12.50 6.12
CA ALA A 168 -3.04 -11.28 6.91
C ALA A 168 -4.24 -11.12 7.86
N GLY A 169 -5.44 -11.53 7.43
CA GLY A 169 -6.59 -11.48 8.34
C GLY A 169 -6.64 -12.65 9.31
N LYS A 170 -6.09 -13.84 8.99
CA LYS A 170 -5.90 -14.90 10.00
C LYS A 170 -5.02 -14.39 11.16
N ILE A 171 -3.94 -13.67 10.84
CA ILE A 171 -3.11 -13.03 11.88
C ILE A 171 -3.94 -12.05 12.71
N ALA A 172 -4.85 -11.30 12.09
CA ALA A 172 -5.72 -10.37 12.81
C ALA A 172 -6.77 -11.06 13.70
N ASP A 173 -7.24 -12.24 13.29
CA ASP A 173 -8.20 -13.06 14.03
C ASP A 173 -7.52 -13.82 15.18
N ASP A 174 -6.33 -14.39 14.94
CA ASP A 174 -5.57 -15.21 15.89
C ASP A 174 -4.82 -14.36 16.93
N HIS A 175 -4.42 -13.14 16.56
CA HIS A 175 -3.61 -12.23 17.39
C HIS A 175 -4.18 -10.79 17.44
N PRO A 176 -5.38 -10.60 18.03
CA PRO A 176 -6.04 -9.29 18.07
C PRO A 176 -5.29 -8.24 18.92
N ASP A 177 -4.35 -8.66 19.75
CA ASP A 177 -3.45 -7.81 20.56
C ASP A 177 -2.27 -7.25 19.77
N VAL A 178 -1.90 -7.88 18.65
CA VAL A 178 -0.72 -7.52 17.84
C VAL A 178 -1.05 -6.51 16.74
N VAL A 179 -2.32 -6.42 16.34
CA VAL A 179 -2.79 -5.53 15.27
C VAL A 179 -3.90 -4.59 15.76
N SER A 180 -3.95 -3.38 15.21
CA SER A 180 -5.03 -2.44 15.56
C SER A 180 -6.38 -2.90 15.01
N THR A 181 -7.48 -2.51 15.68
CA THR A 181 -8.85 -2.72 15.17
C THR A 181 -9.04 -2.17 13.75
N TYR A 182 -8.35 -1.07 13.44
CA TYR A 182 -8.35 -0.51 12.10
C TYR A 182 -7.73 -1.45 11.07
N TYR A 183 -6.63 -2.12 11.41
CA TYR A 183 -5.98 -3.09 10.53
C TYR A 183 -6.96 -4.21 10.16
N SER A 184 -7.67 -4.80 11.12
CA SER A 184 -8.66 -5.85 10.84
C SER A 184 -9.77 -5.36 9.90
N GLN A 185 -10.37 -4.21 10.19
CA GLN A 185 -11.40 -3.59 9.34
C GLN A 185 -10.90 -3.28 7.92
N ALA A 186 -9.65 -2.84 7.80
CA ALA A 186 -9.01 -2.57 6.51
C ALA A 186 -8.80 -3.84 5.70
N ILE A 187 -8.39 -4.94 6.34
CA ILE A 187 -8.26 -6.24 5.69
C ILE A 187 -9.62 -6.74 5.18
N ASP A 188 -10.67 -6.63 5.98
CA ASP A 188 -12.01 -7.06 5.58
C ASP A 188 -12.54 -6.23 4.41
N ALA A 189 -12.35 -4.91 4.45
CA ALA A 189 -12.72 -4.03 3.32
C ALA A 189 -11.96 -4.41 2.03
N ALA A 190 -10.68 -4.77 2.15
CA ALA A 190 -9.86 -5.21 1.03
C ALA A 190 -10.28 -6.60 0.50
N ARG A 191 -10.63 -7.54 1.40
CA ARG A 191 -11.11 -8.90 1.06
C ARG A 191 -12.40 -8.83 0.25
N VAL A 192 -13.40 -8.09 0.73
CA VAL A 192 -14.68 -7.91 0.02
C VAL A 192 -14.46 -7.36 -1.38
N LYS A 193 -13.60 -6.33 -1.53
CA LYS A 193 -13.30 -5.77 -2.84
C LYS A 193 -12.51 -6.75 -3.72
N LEU A 194 -11.59 -7.50 -3.15
CA LEU A 194 -10.82 -8.47 -3.92
C LEU A 194 -11.72 -9.60 -4.44
N GLU A 195 -12.64 -10.11 -3.63
CA GLU A 195 -13.61 -11.14 -4.03
C GLU A 195 -14.53 -10.65 -5.14
N GLU A 196 -15.09 -9.44 -5.01
CA GLU A 196 -15.91 -8.79 -6.04
C GLU A 196 -15.16 -8.74 -7.38
N TYR A 197 -13.96 -8.17 -7.39
CA TYR A 197 -13.20 -8.00 -8.62
C TYR A 197 -12.60 -9.31 -9.16
N PHE A 198 -12.28 -10.26 -8.29
CA PHE A 198 -11.86 -11.60 -8.68
C PHE A 198 -13.01 -12.33 -9.39
N GLY A 199 -14.22 -12.29 -8.83
CA GLY A 199 -15.41 -12.86 -9.44
C GLY A 199 -15.69 -12.28 -10.82
N LEU A 200 -15.63 -10.96 -10.96
CA LEU A 200 -15.78 -10.27 -12.25
C LEU A 200 -14.70 -10.67 -13.27
N THR A 201 -13.46 -10.81 -12.81
CA THR A 201 -12.32 -11.21 -13.67
C THR A 201 -12.45 -12.66 -14.11
N ASN A 202 -12.78 -13.56 -13.18
CA ASN A 202 -12.97 -14.98 -13.45
C ASN A 202 -14.19 -15.24 -14.34
N ALA A 203 -15.24 -14.42 -14.27
CA ALA A 203 -16.42 -14.54 -15.14
C ALA A 203 -16.16 -14.04 -16.58
N SER A 204 -15.12 -13.23 -16.79
CA SER A 204 -14.86 -12.64 -18.10
C SER A 204 -14.33 -13.67 -19.10
N PRO A 205 -14.98 -13.82 -20.29
CA PRO A 205 -14.54 -14.75 -21.33
C PRO A 205 -13.10 -14.49 -21.77
N THR A 206 -12.69 -13.23 -21.88
CA THR A 206 -11.34 -12.87 -22.34
C THR A 206 -10.27 -13.41 -21.38
N TYR A 207 -10.49 -13.24 -20.07
CA TYR A 207 -9.57 -13.74 -19.06
C TYR A 207 -9.55 -15.28 -19.00
N ARG A 208 -10.71 -15.92 -19.10
CA ARG A 208 -10.80 -17.39 -19.17
C ARG A 208 -10.08 -17.95 -20.40
N CYS A 209 -10.29 -17.35 -21.58
CA CYS A 209 -9.58 -17.73 -22.79
C CYS A 209 -8.06 -17.55 -22.63
N ALA A 210 -7.60 -16.45 -22.04
CA ALA A 210 -6.17 -16.24 -21.81
C ALA A 210 -5.56 -17.31 -20.89
N VAL A 211 -6.30 -17.76 -19.87
CA VAL A 211 -5.87 -18.88 -19.01
C VAL A 211 -5.82 -20.19 -19.78
N ALA A 212 -6.87 -20.50 -20.55
CA ALA A 212 -6.95 -21.73 -21.36
C ALA A 212 -5.86 -21.82 -22.42
N LEU A 213 -5.46 -20.67 -22.99
CA LEU A 213 -4.41 -20.59 -24.01
C LEU A 213 -2.99 -20.67 -23.42
N GLN A 214 -2.82 -20.61 -22.10
CA GLN A 214 -1.51 -20.77 -21.47
C GLN A 214 -1.05 -22.24 -21.52
N PRO A 215 0.05 -22.58 -22.21
CA PRO A 215 0.47 -23.97 -22.43
C PRO A 215 0.73 -24.76 -21.13
N ALA A 216 1.14 -24.08 -20.06
CA ALA A 216 1.44 -24.68 -18.77
C ALA A 216 0.20 -25.00 -17.92
N LYS A 217 -0.98 -24.45 -18.24
CA LYS A 217 -2.22 -24.64 -17.46
C LYS A 217 -3.34 -25.25 -18.24
N LYS A 218 -3.56 -24.79 -19.47
CA LYS A 218 -4.66 -25.23 -20.34
C LYS A 218 -5.99 -25.23 -19.55
N PHE A 219 -6.75 -26.32 -19.61
CA PHE A 219 -8.04 -26.43 -18.93
C PHE A 219 -7.96 -26.81 -17.44
N THR A 220 -6.79 -27.23 -16.94
CA THR A 220 -6.61 -27.69 -15.56
C THR A 220 -6.95 -26.62 -14.52
N TYR A 221 -6.81 -25.34 -14.87
CA TYR A 221 -7.23 -24.24 -14.00
C TYR A 221 -8.75 -24.24 -13.70
N PHE A 222 -9.56 -24.70 -14.65
CA PHE A 222 -11.02 -24.75 -14.50
C PHE A 222 -11.53 -26.03 -13.85
N GLU A 223 -10.71 -27.08 -13.83
CA GLU A 223 -11.03 -28.36 -13.19
C GLU A 223 -10.85 -28.31 -11.66
N LEU A 224 -10.14 -27.29 -11.15
CA LEU A 224 -9.85 -27.06 -9.74
C LEU A 224 -10.77 -26.04 -9.06
N GLN A 225 -11.78 -25.52 -9.78
CA GLN A 225 -12.82 -24.63 -9.25
C GLN A 225 -14.04 -25.45 -8.80
#